data_AF-A7US50-F1
#
_entry.id   AF-A7US50-F1
#
_cell.length_a   1.000
_cell.length_b   1.000
_cell.length_c   1.000
_cell.angle_alpha   90.00
_cell.angle_beta   90.00
_cell.angle_gamma   90.00
#
_symmetry.space_group_name_H-M   'P 1'
#
loop_
_entity.id
_entity.type
_entity.pdbx_description
1 polymer ?
#
loop_
_entity_poly.entity_id
_entity_poly.type
_entity_poly.pdbx_seq_one_letter_code
_entity_poly.pdbx_strand_id
1 'polypeptide(L)'
;MRDLARYFACFLAFALTAGELVTVPGAREPDGHSRRGKDGSFKSSAASSRTQTPQVQGFQERELETDYWLEQAQQTLAQKLATPHNTDHAKNVIFFIGDGMSSQTVAATRMYLGNEANFLSFENFKDLGSVRTYCVNRQVSDSSCTATAYLSGVKINYGMVNIAASVDRYACEYDRNASDFEGLLKWAQDAGKSTGIVTTTKITHATPAGAYASSANRYWENDVEVASSDCDPSRVDDIAEQLVDKEVAQRFNVVL
;
A
#
# COMPACT_ATOMS: atom_id res chain seq x y z
N MET A 1 -4.63 -15.81 -27.16
CA MET A 1 -4.13 -15.39 -25.83
C MET A 1 -3.06 -14.29 -25.87
N ARG A 2 -2.54 -13.86 -27.03
CA ARG A 2 -1.59 -12.72 -27.12
C ARG A 2 -2.27 -11.33 -27.08
N ASP A 3 -3.59 -11.26 -27.24
CA ASP A 3 -4.34 -9.99 -27.24
C ASP A 3 -4.93 -9.59 -25.88
N LEU A 4 -4.86 -10.44 -24.85
CA LEU A 4 -5.38 -10.09 -23.52
C LEU A 4 -4.44 -9.12 -22.77
N ALA A 5 -3.14 -9.14 -23.10
CA ALA A 5 -2.14 -8.21 -22.57
C ALA A 5 -2.36 -6.75 -23.01
N ARG A 6 -3.20 -6.50 -24.03
CA ARG A 6 -3.52 -5.14 -24.52
C ARG A 6 -4.53 -4.40 -23.65
N TYR A 7 -5.30 -5.11 -22.82
CA TYR A 7 -6.39 -4.50 -22.04
C TYR A 7 -6.07 -4.28 -20.56
N PHE A 8 -4.93 -4.76 -20.06
CA PHE A 8 -4.54 -4.57 -18.65
C PHE A 8 -3.65 -3.35 -18.39
N ALA A 9 -3.29 -2.60 -19.44
CA ALA A 9 -2.36 -1.48 -19.36
C ALA A 9 -3.09 -0.13 -19.26
N CYS A 10 -3.90 0.08 -18.22
CA CYS A 10 -4.32 1.43 -17.87
C CYS A 10 -4.81 1.48 -16.42
N PHE A 11 -3.91 1.46 -15.45
CA PHE A 11 -4.04 2.08 -14.13
C PHE A 11 -2.80 1.69 -13.32
N LEU A 12 -1.75 2.51 -13.34
CA LEU A 12 -0.71 2.53 -12.31
C LEU A 12 0.29 3.66 -12.53
N ALA A 13 0.34 4.58 -11.58
CA ALA A 13 1.08 5.84 -11.65
C ALA A 13 2.42 5.77 -10.90
N PHE A 14 3.45 6.35 -11.53
CA PHE A 14 4.77 6.61 -10.97
C PHE A 14 4.82 7.94 -10.21
N ALA A 15 5.67 7.98 -9.18
CA ALA A 15 6.38 9.21 -8.82
C ALA A 15 7.80 8.87 -8.35
N LEU A 16 8.77 9.66 -8.82
CA LEU A 16 10.16 9.66 -8.37
C LEU A 16 10.62 11.12 -8.39
N THR A 17 10.80 11.73 -7.22
CA THR A 17 11.65 12.93 -7.05
C THR A 17 12.22 12.95 -5.64
N ALA A 18 13.50 13.33 -5.57
CA ALA A 18 14.41 13.27 -4.44
C ALA A 18 13.93 14.03 -3.18
N GLY A 19 14.23 13.47 -2.00
CA GLY A 19 14.05 14.13 -0.70
C GLY A 19 15.39 14.43 -0.04
N GLU A 20 15.60 15.68 0.35
CA GLU A 20 16.58 16.07 1.38
C GLU A 20 16.02 15.77 2.78
N LEU A 21 16.91 15.31 3.66
CA LEU A 21 16.62 15.04 5.07
C LEU A 21 16.32 16.34 5.84
N VAL A 22 15.20 16.37 6.56
CA VAL A 22 14.99 17.31 7.66
C VAL A 22 14.88 16.51 8.97
N THR A 23 15.87 16.69 9.83
CA THR A 23 15.89 16.17 11.21
C THR A 23 15.03 17.01 12.13
N VAL A 24 14.14 16.38 12.89
CA VAL A 24 13.37 17.02 13.98
C VAL A 24 14.08 16.74 15.31
N PRO A 25 14.49 17.74 16.11
CA PRO A 25 14.95 17.50 17.46
C PRO A 25 13.76 17.43 18.42
N GLY A 26 13.76 16.38 19.23
CA GLY A 26 12.78 16.18 20.29
C GLY A 26 12.97 17.15 21.45
N ALA A 27 11.87 17.37 22.19
CA ALA A 27 11.91 17.91 23.53
C ALA A 27 10.94 17.10 24.40
N ARG A 28 11.51 16.40 25.37
CA ARG A 28 10.84 15.69 26.45
C ARG A 28 11.31 16.41 27.71
N GLU A 29 10.41 16.95 28.51
CA GLU A 29 10.74 17.41 29.87
C GLU A 29 9.66 17.01 30.88
N PRO A 30 10.03 16.86 32.16
CA PRO A 30 9.43 15.89 33.07
C PRO A 30 8.48 16.51 34.10
N ASP A 31 7.56 15.67 34.59
CA ASP A 31 6.63 15.97 35.68
C ASP A 31 7.36 16.16 37.03
N GLY A 32 7.11 17.31 37.67
CA GLY A 32 7.56 17.63 39.02
C GLY A 32 6.40 17.82 39.98
N HIS A 33 6.22 16.89 40.92
CA HIS A 33 5.32 17.03 42.07
C HIS A 33 5.94 17.91 43.17
N SER A 34 5.18 18.86 43.73
CA SER A 34 5.35 19.32 45.12
C SER A 34 4.06 19.91 45.71
N ARG A 35 3.88 19.75 47.02
CA ARG A 35 2.66 19.88 47.82
C ARG A 35 2.54 21.24 48.54
N ARG A 36 1.26 21.66 48.74
CA ARG A 36 0.66 22.43 49.86
C ARG A 36 1.18 23.83 50.24
N GLY A 37 0.26 24.80 50.31
CA GLY A 37 0.37 25.95 51.24
C GLY A 37 -0.51 27.18 50.96
N LYS A 38 -1.74 27.16 51.49
CA LYS A 38 -2.65 28.23 52.01
C LYS A 38 -2.60 29.70 51.54
N ASP A 39 -3.84 30.18 51.32
CA ASP A 39 -4.45 31.47 51.66
C ASP A 39 -3.94 32.78 51.03
N GLY A 40 -4.78 33.39 50.19
CA GLY A 40 -4.61 34.78 49.79
C GLY A 40 -5.60 35.26 48.73
N SER A 41 -6.67 35.94 49.18
CA SER A 41 -7.32 37.07 48.50
C SER A 41 -7.88 36.85 47.07
N PHE A 42 -9.18 36.58 46.99
CA PHE A 42 -9.98 36.80 45.79
C PHE A 42 -9.95 38.30 45.42
N LYS A 43 -9.25 38.65 44.34
CA LYS A 43 -9.44 39.90 43.62
C LYS A 43 -10.20 39.62 42.33
N SER A 44 -11.45 40.05 42.28
CA SER A 44 -12.24 40.18 41.06
C SER A 44 -11.53 41.15 40.11
N SER A 45 -10.87 40.61 39.09
CA SER A 45 -10.49 41.37 37.90
C SER A 45 -11.33 40.86 36.74
N ALA A 46 -11.97 41.77 36.04
CA ALA A 46 -12.92 41.50 34.97
C ALA A 46 -12.29 40.54 33.95
N ALA A 47 -12.86 39.33 33.86
CA ALA A 47 -12.54 38.42 32.78
C ALA A 47 -13.08 39.03 31.48
N SER A 48 -12.20 39.71 30.75
CA SER A 48 -12.35 39.85 29.31
C SER A 48 -12.50 38.43 28.77
N SER A 49 -13.72 38.08 28.40
CA SER A 49 -14.04 36.87 27.64
C SER A 49 -13.32 36.95 26.30
N ARG A 50 -12.02 36.63 26.28
CA ARG A 50 -11.41 36.08 25.08
C ARG A 50 -12.01 34.71 24.91
N THR A 51 -13.07 34.65 24.12
CA THR A 51 -13.41 33.45 23.37
C THR A 51 -12.18 33.14 22.53
N GLN A 52 -11.21 32.41 23.09
CA GLN A 52 -10.15 31.81 22.28
C GLN A 52 -10.86 30.76 21.45
N THR A 53 -11.27 31.14 20.23
CA THR A 53 -11.59 30.18 19.19
C THR A 53 -10.40 29.24 19.13
N PRO A 54 -10.57 27.93 19.37
CA PRO A 54 -9.50 26.98 19.20
C PRO A 54 -8.91 27.23 17.81
N GLN A 55 -7.61 27.54 17.75
CA GLN A 55 -6.94 27.68 16.48
C GLN A 55 -6.90 26.27 15.88
N VAL A 56 -7.90 25.96 15.06
CA VAL A 56 -7.98 24.68 14.37
C VAL A 56 -6.77 24.62 13.45
N GLN A 57 -5.93 23.61 13.63
CA GLN A 57 -4.69 23.49 12.89
C GLN A 57 -4.99 23.44 11.38
N GLY A 58 -4.37 24.37 10.64
CA GLY A 58 -4.52 24.49 9.19
C GLY A 58 -5.77 25.24 8.70
N PHE A 59 -6.59 25.80 9.59
CA PHE A 59 -7.66 26.72 9.21
C PHE A 59 -7.08 28.03 8.64
N GLN A 60 -7.57 28.45 7.47
CA GLN A 60 -7.33 29.80 6.93
C GLN A 60 -8.60 30.65 7.04
N GLU A 61 -8.47 31.91 7.48
CA GLU A 61 -9.62 32.81 7.65
C GLU A 61 -10.42 32.99 6.35
N ARG A 62 -9.75 32.94 5.20
CA ARG A 62 -10.37 33.03 3.86
C ARG A 62 -11.31 31.86 3.55
N GLU A 63 -11.20 30.72 4.23
CA GLU A 63 -12.14 29.59 4.08
C GLU A 63 -13.56 29.93 4.56
N LEU A 64 -13.72 31.01 5.32
CA LEU A 64 -15.04 31.54 5.69
C LEU A 64 -15.76 32.21 4.51
N GLU A 65 -15.00 32.62 3.49
CA GLU A 65 -15.53 33.36 2.35
C GLU A 65 -16.03 32.41 1.26
N THR A 66 -17.18 32.71 0.68
CA THR A 66 -17.79 31.86 -0.37
C THR A 66 -16.98 31.89 -1.67
N ASP A 67 -16.38 33.04 -2.00
CA ASP A 67 -15.58 33.23 -3.20
C ASP A 67 -14.35 32.31 -3.23
N TYR A 68 -13.72 32.07 -2.09
CA TYR A 68 -12.59 31.15 -1.94
C TYR A 68 -12.91 29.75 -2.48
N TRP A 69 -14.03 29.16 -2.03
CA TRP A 69 -14.43 27.81 -2.45
C TRP A 69 -14.85 27.76 -3.92
N LEU A 70 -15.49 28.81 -4.43
CA LEU A 70 -15.83 28.92 -5.85
C LEU A 70 -14.59 29.04 -6.73
N GLU A 71 -13.60 29.84 -6.31
CA GLU A 71 -12.31 29.98 -6.99
C GLU A 71 -11.57 28.63 -7.04
N GLN A 72 -11.47 27.93 -5.91
CA GLN A 72 -10.84 26.60 -5.84
C GLN A 72 -11.53 25.58 -6.75
N ALA A 73 -12.87 25.57 -6.78
CA ALA A 73 -13.64 24.69 -7.66
C ALA A 73 -13.40 24.99 -9.14
N GLN A 74 -13.39 26.27 -9.53
CA GLN A 74 -13.10 26.69 -10.91
C GLN A 74 -11.68 26.35 -11.33
N GLN A 75 -10.69 26.55 -10.45
CA GLN A 75 -9.31 26.15 -10.68
C GLN A 75 -9.18 24.64 -10.88
N THR A 76 -9.82 23.84 -10.01
CA THR A 76 -9.82 22.38 -10.12
C THR A 76 -10.45 21.93 -11.45
N LEU A 77 -11.58 22.50 -11.83
CA LEU A 77 -12.26 22.19 -13.10
C LEU A 77 -11.37 22.55 -14.30
N ALA A 78 -10.80 23.75 -14.32
CA ALA A 78 -9.91 24.20 -15.39
C ALA A 78 -8.67 23.29 -15.51
N GLN A 79 -8.06 22.90 -14.40
CA GLN A 79 -6.93 21.96 -14.38
C GLN A 79 -7.32 20.59 -14.93
N LYS A 80 -8.47 20.03 -14.51
CA LYS A 80 -8.93 18.73 -15.00
C LYS A 80 -9.25 18.74 -16.49
N LEU A 81 -9.89 19.80 -17.00
CA LEU A 81 -10.17 19.96 -18.43
C LEU A 81 -8.91 20.14 -19.27
N ALA A 82 -7.87 20.78 -18.71
CA ALA A 82 -6.60 21.01 -19.39
C ALA A 82 -5.65 19.81 -19.34
N THR A 83 -5.91 18.80 -18.49
CA THR A 83 -5.01 17.65 -18.31
C THR A 83 -5.17 16.65 -19.45
N PRO A 84 -4.18 16.47 -20.35
CA PRO A 84 -4.30 15.51 -21.45
C PRO A 84 -4.15 14.07 -20.95
N HIS A 85 -4.86 13.15 -21.61
CA HIS A 85 -4.60 11.72 -21.42
C HIS A 85 -3.28 11.33 -22.09
N ASN A 86 -2.41 10.66 -21.34
CA ASN A 86 -1.21 10.06 -21.90
C ASN A 86 -1.61 8.73 -22.56
N THR A 87 -1.46 8.63 -23.88
CA THR A 87 -1.73 7.43 -24.67
C THR A 87 -0.46 6.73 -25.13
N ASP A 88 0.71 7.18 -24.69
CA ASP A 88 2.00 6.58 -25.01
C ASP A 88 2.18 5.23 -24.30
N HIS A 89 3.04 4.40 -24.87
CA HIS A 89 3.39 3.12 -24.27
C HIS A 89 4.29 3.31 -23.04
N ALA A 90 3.86 2.78 -21.89
CA ALA A 90 4.65 2.85 -20.66
C ALA A 90 5.99 2.09 -20.79
N LYS A 91 7.11 2.82 -20.67
CA LYS A 91 8.45 2.21 -20.65
C LYS A 91 8.68 1.41 -19.37
N ASN A 92 8.25 1.99 -18.24
CA ASN A 92 8.46 1.47 -16.89
C ASN A 92 7.09 1.29 -16.20
N VAL A 93 7.01 0.40 -15.20
CA VAL A 93 5.89 0.28 -14.23
C VAL A 93 6.46 0.33 -12.79
N ILE A 94 5.97 1.24 -11.94
CA ILE A 94 6.24 1.30 -10.50
C ILE A 94 4.90 1.13 -9.82
N PHE A 95 4.84 0.20 -8.88
CA PHE A 95 3.63 -0.16 -8.17
C PHE A 95 3.85 -0.02 -6.68
N PHE A 96 3.21 1.00 -6.08
CA PHE A 96 3.17 1.18 -4.64
C PHE A 96 1.95 0.48 -4.05
N ILE A 97 2.18 -0.36 -3.03
CA ILE A 97 1.13 -1.02 -2.25
C ILE A 97 1.22 -0.55 -0.81
N GLY A 98 0.20 0.17 -0.36
CA GLY A 98 -0.03 0.40 1.08
C GLY A 98 -0.79 -0.78 1.66
N ASP A 99 -0.09 -1.77 2.23
CA ASP A 99 -0.72 -2.94 2.84
C ASP A 99 -1.63 -2.51 4.01
N GLY A 100 -2.92 -2.82 3.94
CA GLY A 100 -3.93 -2.36 4.91
C GLY A 100 -4.32 -0.87 4.82
N MET A 101 -3.92 -0.15 3.77
CA MET A 101 -4.21 1.29 3.61
C MET A 101 -5.63 1.54 3.10
N SER A 102 -6.59 1.57 4.03
CA SER A 102 -7.97 1.98 3.76
C SER A 102 -8.10 3.49 3.49
N SER A 103 -9.23 3.94 2.93
CA SER A 103 -9.49 5.39 2.76
C SER A 103 -9.51 6.12 4.10
N GLN A 104 -9.93 5.44 5.17
CA GLN A 104 -9.88 5.96 6.53
C GLN A 104 -8.44 6.12 7.02
N THR A 105 -7.54 5.19 6.68
CA THR A 105 -6.10 5.30 6.98
C THR A 105 -5.49 6.51 6.27
N VAL A 106 -5.89 6.77 5.02
CA VAL A 106 -5.45 7.95 4.25
C VAL A 106 -5.89 9.24 4.93
N ALA A 107 -7.18 9.38 5.27
CA ALA A 107 -7.70 10.55 5.99
C ALA A 107 -7.03 10.74 7.35
N ALA A 108 -6.88 9.67 8.13
CA ALA A 108 -6.15 9.73 9.41
C ALA A 108 -4.69 10.16 9.24
N THR A 109 -4.04 9.82 8.12
CA THR A 109 -2.68 10.27 7.82
C THR A 109 -2.65 11.77 7.49
N ARG A 110 -3.62 12.28 6.74
CA ARG A 110 -3.75 13.74 6.48
C ARG A 110 -3.93 14.52 7.78
N MET A 111 -4.82 14.04 8.67
CA MET A 111 -4.95 14.54 10.04
C MET A 111 -3.64 14.55 10.81
N TYR A 112 -2.91 13.42 10.79
CA TYR A 112 -1.64 13.29 11.50
C TYR A 112 -0.58 14.27 11.00
N LEU A 113 -0.53 14.53 9.68
CA LEU A 113 0.39 15.49 9.07
C LEU A 113 -0.02 16.96 9.28
N GLY A 114 -1.20 17.21 9.83
CA GLY A 114 -1.56 18.49 10.43
C GLY A 114 -2.91 19.06 9.99
N ASN A 115 -3.47 18.65 8.84
CA ASN A 115 -4.79 19.12 8.38
C ASN A 115 -5.37 18.18 7.30
N GLU A 116 -6.70 17.99 7.30
CA GLU A 116 -7.46 17.20 6.31
C GLU A 116 -7.34 17.79 4.91
N ALA A 117 -7.19 19.12 4.85
CA ALA A 117 -7.09 19.87 3.61
C ALA A 117 -5.76 19.62 2.88
N ASN A 118 -4.77 19.02 3.54
CA ASN A 118 -3.52 18.62 2.91
C ASN A 118 -3.75 17.39 2.02
N PHE A 119 -2.91 17.25 1.01
CA PHE A 119 -2.91 16.09 0.12
C PHE A 119 -1.64 15.27 0.33
N LEU A 120 -1.78 13.96 0.42
CA LEU A 120 -0.67 13.03 0.28
C LEU A 120 -0.16 13.05 -1.17
N SER A 121 1.09 12.64 -1.38
CA SER A 121 1.73 12.71 -2.69
C SER A 121 0.92 12.04 -3.80
N PHE A 122 0.35 10.86 -3.54
CA PHE A 122 -0.46 10.11 -4.50
C PHE A 122 -1.88 10.67 -4.70
N GLU A 123 -2.39 11.53 -3.82
CA GLU A 123 -3.71 12.15 -4.02
C GLU A 123 -3.68 13.24 -5.10
N ASN A 124 -2.49 13.63 -5.55
CA ASN A 124 -2.28 14.47 -6.73
C ASN A 124 -2.33 13.70 -8.05
N PHE A 125 -2.48 12.37 -8.01
CA PHE A 125 -2.61 11.59 -9.23
C PHE A 125 -3.88 11.98 -10.01
N LYS A 126 -3.76 11.98 -11.34
CA LYS A 126 -4.83 12.46 -12.22
C LYS A 126 -6.08 11.57 -12.16
N ASP A 127 -5.85 10.26 -12.03
CA ASP A 127 -6.88 9.21 -12.05
C ASP A 127 -7.01 8.56 -10.67
N LEU A 128 -8.25 8.24 -10.29
CA LEU A 128 -8.59 7.51 -9.09
C LEU A 128 -9.56 6.38 -9.46
N GLY A 129 -9.35 5.19 -8.92
CA GLY A 129 -10.20 4.02 -9.12
C GLY A 129 -10.55 3.34 -7.80
N SER A 130 -11.66 2.61 -7.80
CA SER A 130 -12.04 1.72 -6.69
C SER A 130 -11.92 0.27 -7.12
N VAL A 131 -11.48 -0.60 -6.22
CA VAL A 131 -11.25 -2.02 -6.49
C VAL A 131 -12.03 -2.89 -5.51
N ARG A 132 -12.55 -4.03 -5.98
CA ARG A 132 -13.24 -5.04 -5.14
C ARG A 132 -12.26 -6.11 -4.69
N THR A 133 -11.96 -6.15 -3.39
CA THR A 133 -10.81 -6.89 -2.86
C THR A 133 -11.06 -8.35 -2.45
N TYR A 134 -12.31 -8.82 -2.41
CA TYR A 134 -12.66 -10.17 -1.93
C TYR A 134 -11.79 -11.29 -2.54
N CYS A 135 -11.42 -12.30 -1.74
CA CYS A 135 -10.85 -13.56 -2.23
C CYS A 135 -11.99 -14.46 -2.75
N VAL A 136 -11.69 -15.48 -3.56
CA VAL A 136 -12.73 -16.38 -4.12
C VAL A 136 -13.64 -16.97 -3.03
N ASN A 137 -13.06 -17.38 -1.91
CA ASN A 137 -13.76 -18.02 -0.80
C ASN A 137 -14.00 -17.10 0.43
N ARG A 138 -13.64 -15.81 0.39
CA ARG A 138 -13.82 -14.88 1.53
C ARG A 138 -14.11 -13.44 1.10
N GLN A 139 -15.09 -12.83 1.76
CA GLN A 139 -15.46 -11.43 1.54
C GLN A 139 -14.39 -10.46 2.03
N VAL A 140 -13.87 -10.69 3.24
CA VAL A 140 -12.70 -9.96 3.78
C VAL A 140 -11.45 -10.71 3.35
N SER A 141 -10.65 -10.05 2.52
CA SER A 141 -9.45 -10.62 1.94
C SER A 141 -8.26 -10.61 2.90
N ASP A 142 -7.20 -11.33 2.54
CA ASP A 142 -5.87 -11.12 3.07
C ASP A 142 -4.90 -10.59 2.01
N SER A 143 -3.67 -10.28 2.45
CA SER A 143 -2.61 -9.79 1.57
C SER A 143 -2.25 -10.77 0.45
N SER A 144 -2.34 -12.09 0.64
CA SER A 144 -1.86 -13.06 -0.35
C SER A 144 -2.79 -13.20 -1.56
N CYS A 145 -4.11 -13.31 -1.31
CA CYS A 145 -5.07 -13.42 -2.39
C CYS A 145 -5.18 -12.10 -3.17
N THR A 146 -5.00 -10.96 -2.50
CA THR A 146 -4.99 -9.65 -3.15
C THR A 146 -3.70 -9.43 -3.95
N ALA A 147 -2.53 -9.82 -3.42
CA ALA A 147 -1.27 -9.79 -4.15
C ALA A 147 -1.33 -10.57 -5.46
N THR A 148 -1.87 -11.78 -5.42
CA THR A 148 -2.11 -12.58 -6.63
C THR A 148 -3.05 -11.86 -7.61
N ALA A 149 -4.11 -11.23 -7.10
CA ALA A 149 -5.07 -10.51 -7.95
C ALA A 149 -4.43 -9.31 -8.67
N TYR A 150 -3.64 -8.47 -8.00
CA TYR A 150 -3.06 -7.28 -8.61
C TYR A 150 -1.70 -7.52 -9.30
N LEU A 151 -0.96 -8.59 -8.98
CA LEU A 151 0.29 -8.93 -9.66
C LEU A 151 0.10 -9.95 -10.77
N SER A 152 -0.80 -10.92 -10.61
CA SER A 152 -1.00 -12.01 -11.59
C SER A 152 -2.34 -11.91 -12.33
N GLY A 153 -3.21 -10.96 -11.93
CA GLY A 153 -4.45 -10.68 -12.65
C GLY A 153 -5.59 -11.68 -12.39
N VAL A 154 -5.44 -12.56 -11.40
CA VAL A 154 -6.39 -13.65 -11.11
C VAL A 154 -6.74 -13.69 -9.62
N LYS A 155 -8.02 -13.93 -9.31
CA LYS A 155 -8.46 -14.10 -7.92
C LYS A 155 -8.27 -15.54 -7.48
N ILE A 156 -7.79 -15.71 -6.26
CA ILE A 156 -7.54 -17.02 -5.64
C ILE A 156 -8.18 -17.11 -4.25
N ASN A 157 -8.03 -18.27 -3.61
CA ASN A 157 -8.50 -18.49 -2.24
C ASN A 157 -7.66 -17.71 -1.22
N TYR A 158 -8.28 -17.38 -0.10
CA TYR A 158 -7.64 -16.74 1.04
C TYR A 158 -6.43 -17.52 1.54
N GLY A 159 -5.32 -16.82 1.80
CA GLY A 159 -4.12 -17.40 2.40
C GLY A 159 -3.25 -18.24 1.46
N MET A 160 -3.55 -18.26 0.16
CA MET A 160 -2.73 -18.88 -0.90
C MET A 160 -2.01 -17.79 -1.72
N VAL A 161 -0.98 -18.15 -2.47
CA VAL A 161 -0.19 -17.26 -3.34
C VAL A 161 -0.10 -17.89 -4.73
N ASN A 162 -0.51 -17.16 -5.79
CA ASN A 162 -0.38 -17.53 -7.20
C ASN A 162 -0.81 -18.95 -7.61
N ILE A 163 -1.77 -19.56 -6.90
CA ILE A 163 -2.31 -20.88 -7.24
C ILE A 163 -3.82 -20.83 -7.44
N ALA A 164 -4.32 -21.59 -8.39
CA ALA A 164 -5.73 -21.77 -8.70
C ALA A 164 -6.58 -22.06 -7.45
N ALA A 165 -7.78 -21.45 -7.39
CA ALA A 165 -8.73 -21.64 -6.31
C ALA A 165 -9.33 -23.06 -6.24
N SER A 166 -9.06 -23.92 -7.22
CA SER A 166 -9.39 -25.36 -7.18
C SER A 166 -8.44 -26.17 -6.29
N VAL A 167 -7.27 -25.62 -5.94
CA VAL A 167 -6.33 -26.25 -5.02
C VAL A 167 -6.74 -25.88 -3.60
N ASP A 168 -6.77 -26.89 -2.72
CA ASP A 168 -7.05 -26.69 -1.31
C ASP A 168 -5.88 -25.96 -0.61
N ARG A 169 -6.22 -25.05 0.30
CA ARG A 169 -5.20 -24.43 1.15
C ARG A 169 -4.51 -25.54 1.97
N TYR A 170 -3.20 -25.43 2.17
CA TYR A 170 -2.35 -26.44 2.80
C TYR A 170 -2.13 -27.74 1.99
N ALA A 171 -2.52 -27.79 0.71
CA ALA A 171 -2.12 -28.89 -0.15
C ALA A 171 -0.59 -28.92 -0.31
N CYS A 172 0.06 -29.95 0.25
CA CYS A 172 1.50 -30.15 0.08
C CYS A 172 1.86 -30.39 -1.39
N GLU A 173 1.03 -31.14 -2.10
CA GLU A 173 1.23 -31.50 -3.50
C GLU A 173 -0.01 -31.19 -4.33
N TYR A 174 0.21 -30.65 -5.52
CA TYR A 174 -0.80 -30.39 -6.54
C TYR A 174 -0.10 -30.26 -7.90
N ASP A 175 -0.87 -30.31 -8.99
CA ASP A 175 -0.32 -30.07 -10.32
C ASP A 175 0.03 -28.59 -10.51
N ARG A 176 1.30 -28.25 -10.26
CA ARG A 176 1.84 -26.90 -10.43
C ARG A 176 1.71 -26.37 -11.85
N ASN A 177 1.90 -27.21 -12.87
CA ASN A 177 1.80 -26.77 -14.27
C ASN A 177 0.37 -26.35 -14.63
N ALA A 178 -0.63 -26.99 -14.04
CA ALA A 178 -2.03 -26.67 -14.27
C ALA A 178 -2.57 -25.55 -13.36
N SER A 179 -1.93 -25.31 -12.21
CA SER A 179 -2.50 -24.49 -11.13
C SER A 179 -1.74 -23.22 -10.82
N ASP A 180 -0.44 -23.14 -11.13
CA ASP A 180 0.36 -21.95 -10.84
C ASP A 180 0.10 -20.85 -11.87
N PHE A 181 0.10 -19.61 -11.39
CA PHE A 181 -0.06 -18.42 -12.22
C PHE A 181 1.24 -17.64 -12.29
N GLU A 182 1.65 -17.34 -13.53
CA GLU A 182 2.66 -16.31 -13.77
C GLU A 182 2.01 -14.91 -13.75
N GLY A 183 2.78 -13.93 -13.28
CA GLY A 183 2.30 -12.55 -13.16
C GLY A 183 3.16 -11.50 -13.85
N LEU A 184 2.84 -10.24 -13.54
CA LEU A 184 3.37 -9.03 -14.16
C LEU A 184 4.89 -9.00 -14.24
N LEU A 185 5.60 -9.48 -13.21
CA LEU A 185 7.06 -9.43 -13.16
C LEU A 185 7.68 -10.44 -14.14
N LYS A 186 7.10 -11.64 -14.26
CA LYS A 186 7.50 -12.63 -15.27
C LYS A 186 7.25 -12.08 -16.67
N TRP A 187 6.08 -11.47 -16.92
CA TRP A 187 5.79 -10.85 -18.21
C TRP A 187 6.73 -9.69 -18.55
N ALA A 188 7.12 -8.89 -17.55
CA ALA A 188 8.09 -7.81 -17.73
C ALA A 188 9.48 -8.36 -18.07
N GLN A 189 9.91 -9.42 -17.39
CA GLN A 189 11.18 -10.11 -17.65
C GLN A 189 11.20 -10.76 -19.04
N ASP A 190 10.12 -11.41 -19.45
CA ASP A 190 9.99 -12.01 -20.79
C ASP A 190 10.00 -10.93 -21.89
N ALA A 191 9.55 -9.73 -21.57
CA ALA A 191 9.69 -8.54 -22.42
C ALA A 191 11.08 -7.86 -22.33
N GLY A 192 12.05 -8.48 -21.66
CA GLY A 192 13.43 -7.98 -21.53
C GLY A 192 13.57 -6.77 -20.60
N LYS A 193 12.61 -6.54 -19.70
CA LYS A 193 12.67 -5.45 -18.72
C LYS A 193 13.34 -5.89 -17.44
N SER A 194 14.01 -4.94 -16.78
CA SER A 194 14.45 -5.11 -15.41
C SER A 194 13.26 -5.14 -14.45
N THR A 195 13.34 -5.98 -13.43
CA THR A 195 12.32 -6.12 -12.39
C THR A 195 12.94 -6.15 -11.01
N GLY A 196 12.14 -5.81 -10.01
CA GLY A 196 12.57 -5.86 -8.62
C GLY A 196 11.43 -5.58 -7.67
N ILE A 197 11.67 -5.88 -6.41
CA ILE A 197 10.73 -5.70 -5.31
C ILE A 197 11.42 -4.92 -4.19
N VAL A 198 10.66 -4.04 -3.54
CA VAL A 198 11.09 -3.27 -2.38
C VAL A 198 9.97 -3.32 -1.35
N THR A 199 10.29 -3.70 -0.12
CA THR A 199 9.29 -3.83 0.95
C THR A 199 9.86 -3.42 2.31
N THR A 200 8.98 -3.06 3.24
CA THR A 200 9.32 -2.90 4.66
C THR A 200 9.01 -4.16 5.48
N THR A 201 8.44 -5.19 4.84
CA THR A 201 8.13 -6.48 5.46
C THR A 201 9.26 -7.48 5.23
N LYS A 202 9.12 -8.72 5.72
CA LYS A 202 9.97 -9.82 5.24
C LYS A 202 9.76 -9.98 3.73
N ILE A 203 10.82 -10.24 2.97
CA ILE A 203 10.72 -10.43 1.51
C ILE A 203 9.88 -11.66 1.12
N THR A 204 9.72 -12.59 2.05
CA THR A 204 8.89 -13.80 1.98
C THR A 204 7.43 -13.55 2.41
N HIS A 205 7.10 -12.35 2.89
CA HIS A 205 5.73 -12.00 3.24
C HIS A 205 4.83 -12.06 1.99
N ALA A 206 3.53 -12.28 2.19
CA ALA A 206 2.57 -12.51 1.11
C ALA A 206 2.56 -11.46 -0.01
N THR A 207 2.69 -10.18 0.35
CA THR A 207 2.67 -9.06 -0.61
C THR A 207 3.84 -9.12 -1.61
N PRO A 208 5.12 -9.14 -1.18
CA PRO A 208 6.23 -9.36 -2.10
C PRO A 208 6.22 -10.78 -2.72
N ALA A 209 5.83 -11.82 -1.97
CA ALA A 209 5.77 -13.20 -2.48
C ALA A 209 4.84 -13.37 -3.68
N GLY A 210 3.73 -12.63 -3.75
CA GLY A 210 2.84 -12.62 -4.92
C GLY A 210 3.52 -12.21 -6.23
N ALA A 211 4.72 -11.63 -6.18
CA ALA A 211 5.48 -11.23 -7.35
C ALA A 211 6.33 -12.35 -7.96
N TYR A 212 6.59 -13.44 -7.22
CA TYR A 212 7.52 -14.50 -7.65
C TYR A 212 7.19 -15.93 -7.21
N ALA A 213 6.46 -16.11 -6.11
CA ALA A 213 6.23 -17.43 -5.52
C ALA A 213 4.82 -17.96 -5.80
N SER A 214 4.69 -19.28 -5.76
CA SER A 214 3.43 -20.02 -5.76
C SER A 214 3.39 -20.93 -4.53
N SER A 215 2.43 -20.71 -3.63
CA SER A 215 2.32 -21.47 -2.38
C SER A 215 0.89 -21.68 -1.92
N ALA A 216 0.56 -22.91 -1.52
CA ALA A 216 -0.75 -23.29 -1.00
C ALA A 216 -1.00 -22.73 0.41
N ASN A 217 0.01 -22.12 1.03
CA ASN A 217 -0.13 -21.39 2.27
C ASN A 217 0.93 -20.27 2.37
N ARG A 218 0.47 -19.03 2.52
CA ARG A 218 1.32 -17.83 2.65
C ARG A 218 2.28 -17.86 3.84
N TYR A 219 2.06 -18.75 4.81
CA TYR A 219 2.93 -18.89 5.98
C TYR A 219 4.10 -19.84 5.77
N TRP A 220 4.14 -20.57 4.65
CA TRP A 220 5.30 -21.39 4.24
C TRP A 220 6.45 -20.49 3.74
N GLU A 221 6.88 -19.58 4.60
CA GLU A 221 7.95 -18.61 4.33
C GLU A 221 9.34 -19.25 4.38
N ASN A 222 9.47 -20.41 5.03
CA ASN A 222 10.67 -21.23 5.14
C ASN A 222 10.27 -22.71 5.35
N ASP A 223 11.24 -23.60 5.25
CA ASP A 223 11.13 -25.06 5.43
C ASP A 223 10.53 -25.49 6.78
N VAL A 224 10.82 -24.77 7.87
CA VAL A 224 10.26 -25.07 9.20
C VAL A 224 8.74 -24.90 9.21
N GLU A 225 8.22 -23.88 8.52
CA GLU A 225 6.77 -23.62 8.42
C GLU A 225 6.05 -24.63 7.51
N VAL A 226 6.77 -25.17 6.51
CA VAL A 226 6.27 -26.29 5.70
C VAL A 226 6.17 -27.55 6.55
N ALA A 227 7.24 -27.90 7.27
CA ALA A 227 7.29 -29.06 8.15
C ALA A 227 6.26 -28.99 9.29
N SER A 228 6.01 -27.80 9.85
CA SER A 228 4.99 -27.59 10.90
C SER A 228 3.56 -27.81 10.41
N SER A 229 3.35 -27.86 9.09
CA SER A 229 2.07 -28.10 8.42
C SER A 229 1.91 -29.55 7.93
N ASP A 230 2.72 -30.50 8.46
CA ASP A 230 2.75 -31.91 8.05
C ASP A 230 3.10 -32.15 6.58
N CYS A 231 3.79 -31.20 5.94
CA CYS A 231 4.34 -31.34 4.60
C CYS A 231 5.83 -31.67 4.64
N ASP A 232 6.32 -32.38 3.62
CA ASP A 232 7.75 -32.68 3.47
C ASP A 232 8.48 -31.48 2.83
N PRO A 233 9.37 -30.78 3.55
CA PRO A 233 10.10 -29.62 3.02
C PRO A 233 11.05 -29.98 1.88
N SER A 234 11.40 -31.26 1.68
CA SER A 234 12.18 -31.69 0.53
C SER A 234 11.37 -31.79 -0.78
N ARG A 235 10.03 -31.69 -0.68
CA ARG A 235 9.10 -31.84 -1.81
C ARG A 235 8.26 -30.59 -2.06
N VAL A 236 8.21 -29.68 -1.09
CA VAL A 236 7.41 -28.46 -1.13
C VAL A 236 8.31 -27.27 -0.94
N ASP A 237 8.65 -26.62 -2.05
CA ASP A 237 9.50 -25.43 -2.02
C ASP A 237 8.80 -24.32 -1.21
N ASP A 238 9.44 -23.88 -0.13
CA ASP A 238 9.00 -22.73 0.64
C ASP A 238 9.23 -21.41 -0.12
N ILE A 239 8.65 -20.32 0.36
CA ILE A 239 8.74 -19.02 -0.33
C ILE A 239 10.18 -18.50 -0.40
N ALA A 240 11.04 -18.77 0.60
CA ALA A 240 12.44 -18.35 0.57
C ALA A 240 13.24 -19.14 -0.47
N GLU A 241 13.04 -20.47 -0.55
CA GLU A 241 13.64 -21.29 -1.62
C GLU A 241 13.19 -20.79 -2.99
N GLN A 242 11.91 -20.47 -3.15
CA GLN A 242 11.39 -19.94 -4.40
C GLN A 242 12.00 -18.58 -4.79
N LEU A 243 12.38 -17.74 -3.82
CA LEU A 243 13.08 -16.47 -4.08
C LEU A 243 14.48 -16.69 -4.68
N VAL A 244 15.16 -17.78 -4.30
CA VAL A 244 16.55 -18.03 -4.71
C VAL A 244 16.63 -18.93 -5.94
N ASP A 245 15.70 -19.88 -6.08
CA ASP A 245 15.84 -20.98 -7.05
C ASP A 245 14.84 -20.92 -8.22
N LYS A 246 13.75 -20.13 -8.12
CA LYS A 246 12.79 -20.00 -9.24
C LYS A 246 13.20 -18.91 -10.22
N GLU A 247 12.90 -19.18 -11.49
CA GLU A 247 13.29 -18.36 -12.65
C GLU A 247 12.96 -16.88 -12.48
N VAL A 248 11.76 -16.55 -11.99
CA VAL A 248 11.29 -15.16 -11.85
C VAL A 248 12.18 -14.41 -10.86
N ALA A 249 12.38 -14.96 -9.67
CA ALA A 249 13.11 -14.26 -8.61
C ALA A 249 14.62 -14.19 -8.89
N GLN A 250 15.20 -15.22 -9.49
CA GLN A 250 16.60 -15.22 -9.94
C GLN A 250 16.93 -14.10 -10.92
N ARG A 251 15.93 -13.65 -11.68
CA ARG A 251 16.05 -12.59 -12.68
C ARG A 251 15.73 -11.21 -12.10
N PHE A 252 15.51 -11.07 -10.80
CA PHE A 252 15.36 -9.76 -10.17
C PHE A 252 16.67 -8.98 -10.15
N ASN A 253 16.58 -7.71 -10.51
CA ASN A 253 17.70 -6.76 -10.44
C ASN A 253 17.80 -6.12 -9.05
N VAL A 254 16.70 -6.05 -8.31
CA VAL A 254 16.63 -5.44 -6.97
C VAL A 254 15.69 -6.25 -6.09
N VAL A 255 16.16 -6.57 -4.89
CA VAL A 255 15.39 -7.21 -3.81
C VAL A 255 15.77 -6.50 -2.52
N LEU A 256 14.85 -5.70 -1.96
CA LEU A 256 15.07 -4.88 -0.78
C LEU A 256 13.92 -4.96 0.22
#